data_AF-A0A3C2E6H6-F1
#
_entry.id   AF-A0A3C2E6H6-F1
#
_cell.length_a   1.000
_cell.length_b   1.000
_cell.length_c   1.000
_cell.angle_alpha   90.00
_cell.angle_beta   90.00
_cell.angle_gamma   90.00
#
_symmetry.space_group_name_H-M   'P 1'
#
loop_
_entity.id
_entity.type
_entity.pdbx_description
1 polymer ?
#
loop_
_entity_poly.entity_id
_entity_poly.type
_entity_poly.pdbx_seq_one_letter_code
_entity_poly.pdbx_strand_id
1 'polypeptide(L)'
;MNPSILRALAFAAAGAVITLAVIYGAGRFFGSSPTMTEPDSAQSEILYWVAPMDPTYRRDEPGLSPMGMELVPVYADSDSGGDEDGLRIDPAVANNIGVRTD
;
A
#
# COMPACT_ATOMS: atom_id res chain seq x y z
N MET A 1 10.47 -59.55 -12.35
CA MET A 1 10.50 -58.16 -11.88
C MET A 1 10.56 -58.19 -10.36
N ASN A 2 11.66 -57.77 -9.73
CA ASN A 2 11.87 -57.99 -8.29
C ASN A 2 11.00 -57.03 -7.45
N PRO A 3 10.18 -57.53 -6.52
CA PRO A 3 9.23 -56.71 -5.75
C PRO A 3 9.92 -55.66 -4.86
N SER A 4 11.19 -55.86 -4.55
CA SER A 4 12.05 -54.95 -3.80
C SER A 4 12.35 -53.65 -4.57
N ILE A 5 12.51 -53.74 -5.90
CA ILE A 5 12.81 -52.59 -6.77
C ILE A 5 11.56 -51.72 -6.96
N LEU A 6 10.39 -52.35 -7.04
CA LEU A 6 9.11 -51.65 -7.19
C LEU A 6 8.77 -50.79 -5.96
N ARG A 7 9.09 -51.29 -4.75
CA ARG A 7 8.91 -50.54 -3.51
C ARG A 7 9.89 -49.37 -3.39
N ALA A 8 11.16 -49.57 -3.75
CA ALA A 8 12.17 -48.51 -3.72
C ALA A 8 11.81 -47.34 -4.66
N LEU A 9 11.28 -47.63 -5.86
CA LEU A 9 10.83 -46.61 -6.80
C LEU A 9 9.60 -45.83 -6.29
N ALA A 10 8.68 -46.51 -5.59
CA ALA A 10 7.50 -45.88 -5.01
C ALA A 10 7.85 -44.89 -3.88
N PHE A 11 8.83 -45.23 -3.03
CA PHE A 11 9.31 -44.31 -1.99
C PHE A 11 10.05 -43.10 -2.57
N ALA A 12 10.84 -43.28 -3.63
CA ALA A 12 11.51 -42.17 -4.32
C ALA A 12 10.51 -41.19 -4.98
N ALA A 13 9.43 -41.70 -5.58
CA ALA A 13 8.38 -40.88 -6.17
C ALA A 13 7.59 -40.09 -5.11
N ALA A 14 7.30 -40.70 -3.95
CA ALA A 14 6.59 -40.03 -2.86
C ALA A 14 7.39 -38.84 -2.28
N GLY A 15 8.72 -38.97 -2.16
CA GLY A 15 9.59 -37.88 -1.69
C GLY A 15 9.61 -36.66 -2.63
N ALA A 16 9.57 -36.90 -3.95
CA ALA A 16 9.53 -35.83 -4.96
C ALA A 16 8.20 -35.05 -4.94
N VAL A 17 7.08 -35.72 -4.67
CA VAL A 17 5.76 -35.07 -4.57
C VAL A 17 5.66 -34.20 -3.32
N ILE A 18 6.21 -34.68 -2.18
CA ILE A 18 6.21 -33.91 -0.93
C ILE A 18 7.09 -32.65 -1.07
N THR A 19 8.26 -32.76 -1.68
CA THR A 19 9.15 -31.59 -1.90
C THR A 19 8.52 -30.55 -2.82
N LEU A 20 7.87 -30.98 -3.91
CA LEU A 20 7.11 -30.07 -4.79
C LEU A 20 5.94 -29.39 -4.07
N ALA A 21 5.20 -30.12 -3.23
CA ALA A 21 4.09 -29.57 -2.46
C ALA A 21 4.56 -28.55 -1.40
N VAL A 22 5.70 -28.79 -0.75
CA VAL A 22 6.29 -27.87 0.24
C VAL A 22 6.80 -26.59 -0.44
N ILE A 23 7.45 -26.67 -1.60
CA ILE A 23 7.91 -25.49 -2.36
C ILE A 23 6.71 -24.65 -2.83
N TYR A 24 5.68 -25.29 -3.37
CA TYR A 24 4.47 -24.62 -3.82
C TYR A 24 3.69 -23.98 -2.66
N GLY A 25 3.59 -24.67 -1.51
CA GLY A 25 2.96 -24.14 -0.31
C GLY A 25 3.74 -23.00 0.35
N ALA A 26 5.07 -23.13 0.42
CA ALA A 26 5.95 -22.09 0.96
C ALA A 26 5.90 -20.81 0.11
N GLY A 27 5.84 -20.90 -1.22
CA GLY A 27 5.65 -19.73 -2.09
C GLY A 27 4.35 -18.97 -1.81
N ARG A 28 3.29 -19.66 -1.37
CA ARG A 28 2.02 -19.03 -0.97
C ARG A 28 2.04 -18.44 0.44
N PHE A 29 2.86 -18.96 1.33
CA PHE A 29 2.93 -18.53 2.73
C PHE A 29 4.01 -17.45 2.97
N PHE A 30 5.13 -17.52 2.25
CA PHE A 30 6.25 -16.58 2.31
C PHE A 30 6.24 -15.54 1.16
N GLY A 31 5.42 -15.75 0.11
CA GLY A 31 5.22 -14.78 -0.97
C GLY A 31 4.39 -13.56 -0.58
N SER A 32 3.87 -13.50 0.64
CA SER A 32 3.26 -12.31 1.24
C SER A 32 4.34 -11.32 1.68
N SER A 33 5.17 -10.88 0.74
CA SER A 33 5.74 -9.54 0.91
C SER A 33 4.57 -8.57 0.86
N PRO A 34 4.50 -7.54 1.72
CA PRO A 34 3.57 -6.45 1.47
C PRO A 34 4.04 -5.81 0.16
N THR A 35 3.46 -6.25 -0.95
CA THR A 35 3.33 -5.40 -2.12
C THR A 35 2.67 -4.17 -1.56
N MET A 36 3.42 -3.08 -1.48
CA MET A 36 2.88 -1.76 -1.29
C MET A 36 1.90 -1.61 -2.45
N THR A 37 0.63 -1.88 -2.15
CA THR A 37 -0.48 -1.68 -3.07
C THR A 37 -0.42 -0.21 -3.39
N GLU A 38 0.21 0.11 -4.51
CA GLU A 38 -0.04 1.35 -5.22
C GLU A 38 -1.57 1.42 -5.32
N PRO A 39 -2.22 2.42 -4.70
CA PRO A 39 -3.66 2.49 -4.73
C PRO A 39 -4.06 2.59 -6.19
N ASP A 40 -4.77 1.57 -6.67
CA ASP A 40 -5.44 1.52 -7.97
C ASP A 40 -6.62 2.51 -7.93
N SER A 41 -6.28 3.79 -7.89
CA SER A 41 -7.18 4.92 -7.80
C SER A 41 -6.72 5.91 -8.86
N ALA A 42 -7.44 5.91 -9.99
CA ALA A 42 -7.46 6.93 -11.02
C ALA A 42 -6.13 7.68 -11.22
N GLN A 43 -5.36 7.28 -12.24
CA GLN A 43 -4.08 7.80 -12.76
C GLN A 43 -3.89 9.34 -12.66
N SER A 44 -3.89 9.88 -11.46
CA SER A 44 -3.59 11.26 -11.19
C SER A 44 -2.08 11.31 -11.21
N GLU A 45 -1.53 11.87 -12.28
CA GLU A 45 -0.09 11.98 -12.47
C GLU A 45 0.51 12.74 -11.29
N ILE A 46 1.48 12.16 -10.58
CA ILE A 46 2.15 12.87 -9.49
C ILE A 46 3.01 13.97 -10.13
N LEU A 47 2.75 15.23 -9.78
CA LEU A 47 3.52 16.38 -10.26
C LEU A 47 4.83 16.54 -9.48
N TYR A 48 4.76 16.52 -8.15
CA TYR A 48 5.93 16.69 -7.27
C TYR A 48 5.60 16.27 -5.83
N TRP A 49 6.63 16.15 -4.99
CA TRP A 49 6.56 15.78 -3.58
C TRP A 49 6.87 16.98 -2.68
N VAL A 50 6.09 17.19 -1.61
CA VAL A 50 6.26 18.31 -0.66
C VAL A 50 6.49 17.85 0.78
N ALA A 51 7.16 18.68 1.57
CA ALA A 51 7.22 18.45 3.01
C ALA A 51 5.88 18.84 3.67
N PRO A 52 5.34 18.02 4.60
CA PRO A 52 4.06 18.31 5.27
C PRO A 52 4.02 19.65 6.01
N MET A 53 5.15 20.07 6.58
CA MET A 53 5.26 21.29 7.38
C MET A 53 5.78 22.49 6.58
N ASP A 54 6.39 22.26 5.42
CA ASP A 54 6.99 23.31 4.59
C ASP A 54 6.61 23.10 3.11
N PRO A 55 5.59 23.81 2.62
CA PRO A 55 5.13 23.68 1.23
C PRO A 55 6.11 24.26 0.21
N THR A 56 7.17 24.95 0.65
CA THR A 56 8.22 25.48 -0.23
C THR A 56 9.26 24.42 -0.59
N TYR A 57 9.41 23.38 0.24
CA TYR A 57 10.31 22.26 -0.04
C TYR A 57 9.66 21.28 -1.01
N ARG A 58 10.17 21.23 -2.25
CA ARG A 58 9.66 20.38 -3.35
C ARG A 58 10.73 19.43 -3.86
N ARG A 59 10.33 18.23 -4.24
CA ARG A 59 11.18 17.20 -4.86
C ARG A 59 10.42 16.49 -5.98
N ASP A 60 11.15 16.01 -6.98
CA ASP A 60 10.56 15.23 -8.07
C ASP A 60 10.37 13.75 -7.67
N GLU A 61 11.06 13.30 -6.62
CA GLU A 61 11.08 11.91 -6.16
C GLU A 61 10.54 11.76 -4.72
N PRO A 62 9.96 10.59 -4.38
CA PRO A 62 9.59 10.26 -3.01
C PRO A 62 10.83 10.21 -2.11
N GLY A 63 10.64 10.54 -0.84
CA GLY A 63 11.72 10.45 0.13
C GLY A 63 11.43 11.16 1.44
N LEU A 64 12.50 11.47 2.16
CA LEU A 64 12.44 12.22 3.41
C LEU A 64 12.78 13.69 3.17
N SER A 65 12.07 14.55 3.90
CA SER A 65 12.42 15.96 4.07
C SER A 65 13.73 16.10 4.88
N PRO A 66 14.36 17.30 4.88
CA PRO A 66 15.57 17.55 5.66
C PRO A 66 15.40 17.34 7.17
N MET A 67 14.14 17.32 7.64
CA MET A 67 13.75 17.07 9.03
C MET A 67 13.40 15.60 9.31
N GLY A 68 13.57 14.69 8.33
CA GLY A 68 13.36 13.26 8.49
C GLY A 68 11.91 12.78 8.39
N MET A 69 10.98 13.63 7.94
CA MET A 69 9.58 13.25 7.68
C MET A 69 9.39 12.86 6.21
N GLU A 70 8.49 11.90 5.94
CA GLU A 70 8.12 11.51 4.58
C GLU A 70 7.48 12.66 3.81
N LEU A 71 7.84 12.77 2.53
CA LEU A 71 7.23 13.72 1.62
C LEU A 71 5.84 13.24 1.20
N VAL A 72 4.97 14.20 0.89
CA VAL A 72 3.59 13.96 0.46
C VAL A 72 3.51 14.22 -1.05
N PRO A 73 2.95 13.29 -1.85
CA PRO A 73 2.80 13.49 -3.29
C PRO A 73 1.69 14.51 -3.58
N VAL A 74 1.97 15.41 -4.51
CA VAL A 74 1.01 16.36 -5.09
C VAL A 74 0.65 15.85 -6.48
N TYR A 75 -0.64 15.68 -6.71
CA TYR A 75 -1.17 15.11 -7.95
C TYR A 75 -1.60 16.21 -8.92
N ALA A 76 -1.52 15.93 -10.21
CA ALA A 76 -2.11 16.74 -11.27
C ALA A 76 -3.62 16.66 -11.07
N ASP A 77 -4.19 17.82 -10.75
CA ASP A 77 -5.59 17.96 -10.35
C ASP A 77 -6.49 17.37 -11.45
N SER A 78 -6.96 16.15 -11.23
CA SER A 78 -7.89 15.46 -12.13
C SER A 78 -9.33 15.58 -11.65
N ASP A 79 -9.54 16.20 -10.48
CA ASP A 79 -10.86 16.47 -9.91
C ASP A 79 -10.75 17.63 -8.90
N SER A 80 -10.79 18.86 -9.40
CA SER A 80 -11.30 20.01 -8.62
C SER A 80 -12.83 19.88 -8.38
N GLY A 81 -13.31 18.66 -8.12
CA GLY A 81 -14.71 18.24 -8.20
C GLY A 81 -15.13 17.39 -7.00
N GLY A 82 -15.62 18.07 -5.96
CA GLY A 82 -16.27 17.45 -4.80
C GLY A 82 -15.28 17.25 -3.66
N ASP A 83 -15.30 18.00 -2.57
CA ASP A 83 -16.35 18.76 -1.92
C ASP A 83 -15.69 19.99 -1.30
N GLU A 84 -16.29 21.15 -1.50
CA GLU A 84 -16.31 22.27 -0.56
C GLU A 84 -14.99 22.58 0.17
N ASP A 85 -14.31 23.64 -0.26
CA ASP A 85 -13.27 24.36 0.50
C ASP A 85 -13.88 25.01 1.77
N GLY A 86 -14.48 24.18 2.61
CA GLY A 86 -15.41 24.51 3.68
C GLY A 86 -15.45 23.36 4.66
N LEU A 87 -14.87 23.57 5.84
CA LEU A 87 -14.96 22.62 6.94
C LEU A 87 -16.42 22.57 7.43
N ARG A 88 -17.10 21.44 7.22
CA ARG A 88 -18.43 21.21 7.80
C ARG A 88 -18.30 20.90 9.29
N ILE A 89 -18.94 21.73 10.12
CA ILE A 89 -19.01 21.55 11.57
C ILE A 89 -20.46 21.22 11.93
N ASP A 90 -20.64 20.26 12.86
CA ASP A 90 -21.96 19.94 13.37
C ASP A 90 -22.59 21.16 14.09
N PRO A 91 -23.86 21.51 13.81
CA PRO A 91 -24.51 22.67 14.40
C PRO A 91 -24.61 22.61 15.94
N ALA A 92 -24.70 21.42 16.54
CA ALA A 92 -24.67 21.28 18.00
C ALA A 92 -23.30 21.67 18.57
N VAL A 93 -22.22 21.33 17.86
CA VAL A 93 -20.86 21.73 18.23
C VAL A 93 -20.70 23.25 18.12
N ALA A 94 -21.17 23.85 17.01
CA ALA A 94 -21.15 25.30 16.82
C ALA A 94 -21.93 26.06 17.91
N ASN A 95 -23.07 25.51 18.35
CA ASN A 95 -23.87 26.06 19.45
C ASN A 95 -23.19 25.91 20.82
N ASN A 96 -22.59 24.74 21.10
CA ASN A 96 -21.89 24.48 22.36
C ASN A 96 -20.67 25.39 22.58
N ILE A 97 -19.98 25.77 21.49
CA ILE A 97 -18.81 26.66 21.53
C ILE A 97 -19.16 28.13 21.32
N GLY A 98 -20.45 28.45 21.10
CA GLY A 98 -20.95 29.82 21.01
C GLY A 98 -20.43 30.61 19.79
N VAL A 99 -20.29 29.97 18.63
CA VAL A 99 -19.86 30.64 17.39
C VAL A 99 -20.83 31.78 17.05
N ARG A 100 -20.27 32.96 16.76
CA ARG A 100 -20.98 34.13 16.23
C ARG A 100 -20.31 34.55 14.94
N THR A 101 -21.11 34.85 13.92
CA THR A 101 -20.67 35.44 12.67
C THR A 101 -20.94 36.94 12.71
N ASP A 102 -19.99 37.76 12.27
CA ASP A 102 -20.13 39.22 12.12
C ASP A 102 -20.64 39.62 10.73
#